data_AF-A0A1F3WXF5-F1
#
_entry.id   AF-A0A1F3WXF5-F1
#
_cell.length_a   1.000
_cell.length_b   1.000
_cell.length_c   1.000
_cell.angle_alpha   90.00
_cell.angle_beta   90.00
_cell.angle_gamma   90.00
#
_symmetry.space_group_name_H-M   'P 1'
#
loop_
_entity.id
_entity.type
_entity.pdbx_description
1 polymer ?
#
loop_
_entity_poly.entity_id
_entity_poly.type
_entity_poly.pdbx_seq_one_letter_code
_entity_poly.pdbx_strand_id
1 'polypeptide(L)'
;MLLVALLSLVACGGGGNGRDSSSVSDVTTSVAAPVITSMGTDFYLTLPDHLCASTPASCTNGLVSNKLIVAGPDATTGEVTFNGVVTPFSIAAGAQSVITLDPSVVLTANETVEAKGIHVTALSPVSVHVVSENIGSADGYLALPTAGLGTSYYVMSYTSTVFTGSEFAVAATQDNTTVSITPAAAGATKPAGVAFTVLLNSGETYLFTNPAHADMTGTLVTADKPVAMFSGHRCANVPSSTGYCDYLVEQLPDVTRWGKTHHTSLFSGRTRYTARIIASQDGTAFTTIPSGLSGTLNAGQFAEFDLTGAEEFVSNNPVLVAQFMRGYADDAAGKGDPSMVLVTPAEQAVTDSTFGVHGIAGTPGAFINVVTETASLASLQLDGLALDTMLFAPIGGASIYSTGTIPVSPGVHTLQGTGAYSAFVYDYGISWNSVSYAYPVAIKLSVPVATSPAPDASGPSGCSAEHEDEHEDEHHHSDSNHRDHSGAGDYSGHHDHSIHHDYSGHHDCSGRHDHSDNGDHSDTDHKDNDDTVCDK
;
A
#
# COMPACT_ATOMS: atom_id res chain seq x y z
N MET A 1 27.02 36.11 -11.82
CA MET A 1 28.24 35.46 -12.32
C MET A 1 27.83 34.51 -13.41
N LEU A 2 28.31 34.78 -14.62
CA LEU A 2 27.89 34.18 -15.90
C LEU A 2 28.63 32.85 -16.09
N LEU A 3 27.91 31.75 -16.34
CA LEU A 3 28.54 30.46 -16.69
C LEU A 3 28.68 30.38 -18.21
N VAL A 4 29.92 30.43 -18.69
CA VAL A 4 30.31 30.38 -20.10
C VAL A 4 30.45 28.92 -20.53
N ALA A 5 29.68 28.50 -21.54
CA ALA A 5 29.87 27.24 -22.25
C ALA A 5 30.99 27.40 -23.29
N LEU A 6 32.05 26.59 -23.20
CA LEU A 6 33.07 26.45 -24.24
C LEU A 6 32.58 25.45 -25.30
N LEU A 7 32.21 25.95 -26.48
CA LEU A 7 32.15 25.17 -27.72
C LEU A 7 33.54 25.20 -28.37
N SER A 8 34.11 24.01 -28.63
CA SER A 8 35.34 23.89 -29.43
C SER A 8 34.97 23.50 -30.85
N LEU A 9 35.19 24.41 -31.81
CA LEU A 9 35.24 24.11 -33.24
C LEU A 9 36.59 23.45 -33.56
N VAL A 10 36.58 22.39 -34.37
CA VAL A 10 37.76 21.96 -35.14
C VAL A 10 37.38 21.87 -36.62
N ALA A 11 38.22 22.51 -37.42
CA ALA A 11 38.08 22.73 -38.85
C ALA A 11 38.53 21.53 -39.71
N CYS A 12 37.95 21.44 -40.91
CA CYS A 12 38.36 20.56 -42.00
C CYS A 12 39.80 20.82 -42.46
N GLY A 13 40.56 19.74 -42.69
CA GLY A 13 41.79 19.71 -43.47
C GLY A 13 42.05 18.27 -43.93
N GLY A 14 42.08 18.04 -45.24
CA GLY A 14 41.99 16.71 -45.85
C GLY A 14 43.31 15.95 -46.05
N GLY A 15 43.15 14.67 -46.38
CA GLY A 15 44.00 13.90 -47.30
C GLY A 15 45.01 12.92 -46.67
N GLY A 16 44.83 11.62 -46.92
CA GLY A 16 45.93 10.65 -46.98
C GLY A 16 45.67 9.28 -46.32
N ASN A 17 45.65 8.23 -47.14
CA ASN A 17 45.48 6.81 -46.81
C ASN A 17 46.39 6.26 -45.69
N GLY A 18 45.81 5.43 -44.81
CA GLY A 18 46.54 4.52 -43.93
C GLY A 18 45.57 3.68 -43.09
N ARG A 19 45.57 2.36 -43.31
CA ARG A 19 44.81 1.40 -42.51
C ARG A 19 45.41 1.33 -41.11
N ASP A 20 44.61 1.61 -40.09
CA ASP A 20 44.77 1.03 -38.75
C ASP A 20 43.41 1.00 -38.04
N SER A 21 42.91 -0.20 -37.81
CA SER A 21 41.69 -0.45 -37.03
C SER A 21 42.02 -0.27 -35.54
N SER A 22 41.81 0.92 -35.02
CA SER A 22 41.75 1.18 -33.58
C SER A 22 40.28 1.29 -33.17
N SER A 23 39.80 0.29 -32.45
CA SER A 23 38.47 0.28 -31.84
C SER A 23 38.38 1.39 -30.80
N VAL A 24 37.68 2.47 -31.13
CA VAL A 24 37.25 3.46 -30.14
C VAL A 24 36.19 2.79 -29.28
N SER A 25 36.56 2.44 -28.05
CA SER A 25 35.61 2.02 -27.03
C SER A 25 34.81 3.25 -26.62
N ASP A 26 33.58 3.37 -27.10
CA ASP A 26 32.59 4.31 -26.55
C ASP A 26 32.33 3.92 -25.09
N VAL A 27 32.97 4.65 -24.17
CA VAL A 27 32.61 4.60 -22.76
C VAL A 27 31.33 5.40 -22.61
N THR A 28 30.19 4.72 -22.79
CA THR A 28 28.90 5.24 -22.35
C THR A 28 28.89 5.23 -20.83
N THR A 29 29.22 6.37 -20.21
CA THR A 29 28.92 6.59 -18.79
C THR A 29 27.41 6.65 -18.64
N SER A 30 26.81 5.48 -18.36
CA SER A 30 25.46 5.37 -17.85
C SER A 30 25.39 6.17 -16.54
N VAL A 31 24.81 7.37 -16.60
CA VAL A 31 24.40 8.09 -15.39
C VAL A 31 23.26 7.28 -14.82
N ALA A 32 23.51 6.58 -13.70
CA ALA A 32 22.46 5.87 -13.00
C ALA A 32 21.32 6.85 -12.70
N ALA A 33 20.09 6.49 -13.11
CA ALA A 33 18.92 7.29 -12.81
C ALA A 33 18.83 7.50 -11.29
N PRO A 34 18.44 8.69 -10.81
CA PRO A 34 18.32 8.94 -9.38
C PRO A 34 17.34 7.96 -8.75
N VAL A 35 17.77 7.31 -7.68
CA VAL A 35 16.91 6.40 -6.90
C VAL A 35 15.85 7.24 -6.21
N ILE A 36 14.59 7.05 -6.59
CA ILE A 36 13.46 7.68 -5.91
C ILE A 36 13.23 6.93 -4.59
N THR A 37 13.04 7.69 -3.51
CA THR A 37 12.68 7.17 -2.18
C THR A 37 11.41 7.85 -1.69
N SER A 38 10.90 7.50 -0.51
CA SER A 38 9.82 8.22 0.15
C SER A 38 10.20 9.63 0.60
N MET A 39 11.49 9.98 0.64
CA MET A 39 11.90 11.37 0.80
C MET A 39 11.81 12.11 -0.53
N GLY A 40 11.16 13.27 -0.51
CA GLY A 40 10.96 14.08 -1.71
C GLY A 40 10.60 15.53 -1.41
N THR A 41 10.37 16.30 -2.46
CA THR A 41 10.13 17.76 -2.39
C THR A 41 8.72 18.17 -2.82
N ASP A 42 7.90 17.22 -3.27
CA ASP A 42 6.58 17.46 -3.84
C ASP A 42 5.68 16.25 -3.54
N PHE A 43 4.51 16.50 -2.96
CA PHE A 43 3.57 15.46 -2.54
C PHE A 43 2.12 15.90 -2.76
N TYR A 44 1.29 14.99 -3.28
CA TYR A 44 -0.18 15.13 -3.31
C TYR A 44 -0.80 14.13 -2.34
N LEU A 45 -1.57 14.63 -1.38
CA LEU A 45 -2.13 13.87 -0.26
C LEU A 45 -3.65 14.05 -0.17
N THR A 46 -4.32 13.13 0.51
CA THR A 46 -5.68 13.34 1.02
C THR A 46 -5.93 12.47 2.25
N LEU A 47 -7.11 12.58 2.85
CA LEU A 47 -7.54 11.83 4.02
C LEU A 47 -8.91 11.22 3.74
N PRO A 48 -9.00 9.89 3.50
CA PRO A 48 -10.27 9.16 3.45
C PRO A 48 -11.14 9.41 4.69
N ASP A 49 -12.42 9.07 4.62
CA ASP A 49 -13.40 9.41 5.67
C ASP A 49 -13.00 8.79 7.01
N HIS A 50 -12.79 9.63 8.00
CA HIS A 50 -12.72 9.17 9.38
C HIS A 50 -14.13 9.21 9.97
N LEU A 51 -14.60 8.12 10.60
CA LEU A 51 -15.95 8.03 11.19
C LEU A 51 -16.33 9.25 12.05
N CYS A 52 -15.38 9.77 12.83
CA CYS A 52 -15.60 10.90 13.73
C CYS A 52 -15.64 12.26 13.02
N ALA A 53 -15.18 12.35 11.76
CA ALA A 53 -15.34 13.52 10.91
C ALA A 53 -16.73 13.54 10.25
N SER A 54 -17.18 12.42 9.66
CA SER A 54 -18.50 12.35 9.01
C SER A 54 -19.67 12.14 9.97
N THR A 55 -19.44 11.52 11.13
CA THR A 55 -20.45 11.27 12.17
C THR A 55 -19.97 11.70 13.56
N PRO A 56 -19.74 13.00 13.79
CA PRO A 56 -19.17 13.49 15.05
C PRO A 56 -20.02 13.14 16.28
N ALA A 57 -21.34 12.98 16.12
CA ALA A 57 -22.23 12.54 17.20
C ALA A 57 -21.94 11.10 17.69
N SER A 58 -21.32 10.26 16.86
CA SER A 58 -20.90 8.90 17.22
C SER A 58 -19.61 8.89 18.05
N CYS A 59 -18.90 10.03 18.12
CA CYS A 59 -17.61 10.16 18.79
C CYS A 59 -17.70 11.21 19.90
N THR A 60 -17.99 10.77 21.12
CA THR A 60 -18.07 11.64 22.32
C THR A 60 -16.71 12.18 22.79
N ASN A 61 -15.67 11.92 22.00
CA ASN A 61 -14.27 11.84 22.38
C ASN A 61 -13.45 12.99 21.77
N GLY A 62 -14.12 13.98 21.18
CA GLY A 62 -13.50 15.15 20.55
C GLY A 62 -13.41 15.06 19.04
N LEU A 63 -13.04 16.18 18.42
CA LEU A 63 -12.89 16.29 16.97
C LEU A 63 -11.60 15.61 16.52
N VAL A 64 -11.61 15.10 15.28
CA VAL A 64 -10.42 14.55 14.63
C VAL A 64 -9.40 15.67 14.39
N SER A 65 -8.17 15.44 14.80
CA SER A 65 -7.01 16.26 14.52
C SER A 65 -6.17 15.57 13.45
N ASN A 66 -5.97 16.23 12.32
CA ASN A 66 -5.13 15.74 11.24
C ASN A 66 -3.78 16.47 11.27
N LYS A 67 -2.67 15.73 11.23
CA LYS A 67 -1.31 16.27 11.38
C LYS A 67 -0.41 15.78 10.26
N LEU A 68 0.35 16.68 9.64
CA LEU A 68 1.52 16.34 8.85
C LEU A 68 2.76 16.43 9.73
N ILE A 69 3.57 15.39 9.70
CA ILE A 69 4.87 15.33 10.35
C ILE A 69 5.90 15.35 9.25
N VAL A 70 6.60 16.47 9.12
CA VAL A 70 7.61 16.69 8.09
C VAL A 70 8.98 16.65 8.75
N ALA A 71 9.85 15.72 8.32
CA ALA A 71 11.18 15.55 8.89
C ALA A 71 12.25 15.46 7.79
N GLY A 72 13.48 15.84 8.11
CA GLY A 72 14.57 15.77 7.14
C GLY A 72 15.95 16.00 7.77
N PRO A 73 17.02 15.50 7.12
CA PRO A 73 18.39 15.66 7.60
C PRO A 73 18.89 17.10 7.42
N ASP A 74 18.41 17.79 6.39
CA ASP A 74 18.82 19.15 6.04
C ASP A 74 17.82 20.19 6.55
N ALA A 75 18.32 21.38 6.88
CA ALA A 75 17.47 22.52 7.15
C ALA A 75 16.77 22.95 5.86
N THR A 76 15.44 23.07 5.89
CA THR A 76 14.67 23.48 4.71
C THR A 76 13.37 24.19 5.09
N THR A 77 12.75 24.79 4.10
CA THR A 77 11.42 25.41 4.21
C THR A 77 10.51 24.83 3.14
N GLY A 78 9.21 24.87 3.41
CA GLY A 78 8.22 24.39 2.48
C GLY A 78 6.84 24.96 2.77
N GLU A 79 5.87 24.49 2.02
CA GLU A 79 4.50 24.97 2.06
C GLU A 79 3.52 23.80 2.00
N VAL A 80 2.47 23.86 2.82
CA VAL A 80 1.28 23.03 2.71
C VAL A 80 0.17 23.88 2.12
N THR A 81 -0.33 23.52 0.95
CA THR A 81 -1.42 24.20 0.26
C THR A 81 -2.69 23.36 0.33
N PHE A 82 -3.77 23.95 0.84
CA PHE A 82 -5.10 23.35 0.89
C PHE A 82 -6.16 24.42 0.64
N ASN A 83 -7.08 24.16 -0.29
CA ASN A 83 -8.18 25.08 -0.64
C ASN A 83 -7.71 26.53 -0.92
N GLY A 84 -6.57 26.68 -1.61
CA GLY A 84 -5.93 27.97 -1.90
C GLY A 84 -5.24 28.66 -0.72
N VAL A 85 -5.32 28.11 0.49
CA VAL A 85 -4.60 28.58 1.68
C VAL A 85 -3.22 27.94 1.71
N VAL A 86 -2.19 28.78 1.80
CA VAL A 86 -0.78 28.37 1.90
C VAL A 86 -0.31 28.49 3.35
N THR A 87 0.09 27.39 3.95
CA THR A 87 0.66 27.32 5.30
C THR A 87 2.15 27.01 5.20
N PRO A 88 3.04 27.98 5.45
CA PRO A 88 4.47 27.74 5.40
C PRO A 88 4.94 26.91 6.60
N PHE A 89 5.99 26.14 6.41
CA PHE A 89 6.72 25.46 7.48
C PHE A 89 8.23 25.59 7.29
N SER A 90 8.96 25.36 8.38
CA SER A 90 10.42 25.30 8.38
C SER A 90 10.87 24.13 9.24
N ILE A 91 11.86 23.38 8.77
CA ILE A 91 12.56 22.37 9.57
C ILE A 91 14.02 22.80 9.73
N ALA A 92 14.54 22.67 10.95
CA ALA A 92 15.98 22.72 11.17
C ALA A 92 16.62 21.40 10.70
N ALA A 93 17.94 21.39 10.50
CA ALA A 93 18.67 20.18 10.15
C ALA A 93 18.51 19.11 11.24
N GLY A 94 18.12 17.89 10.85
CA GLY A 94 17.84 16.81 11.79
C GLY A 94 16.70 17.16 12.76
N ALA A 95 15.66 17.84 12.29
CA ALA A 95 14.47 18.20 13.05
C ALA A 95 13.19 17.77 12.32
N GLN A 96 12.06 17.81 13.04
CA GLN A 96 10.72 17.70 12.44
C GLN A 96 9.90 18.97 12.69
N SER A 97 8.93 19.21 11.80
CA SER A 97 7.83 20.15 12.00
C SER A 97 6.52 19.39 11.98
N VAL A 98 5.60 19.73 12.89
CA VAL A 98 4.26 19.17 12.92
C VAL A 98 3.28 20.26 12.52
N ILE A 99 2.57 20.05 11.42
CA ILE A 99 1.57 20.97 10.88
C ILE A 99 0.19 20.38 11.13
N THR A 100 -0.64 21.08 11.91
CA THR A 100 -2.06 20.72 12.05
C THR A 100 -2.82 21.20 10.82
N LEU A 101 -3.52 20.28 10.16
CA LEU A 101 -4.36 20.58 9.00
C LEU A 101 -5.71 21.13 9.43
N ASP A 102 -6.33 21.89 8.53
CA ASP A 102 -7.74 22.27 8.64
C ASP A 102 -8.61 21.01 8.74
N PRO A 103 -9.55 20.88 9.71
CA PRO A 103 -10.39 19.68 9.82
C PRO A 103 -11.20 19.33 8.58
N SER A 104 -11.47 20.30 7.69
CA SER A 104 -12.22 20.09 6.44
C SER A 104 -11.45 19.36 5.35
N VAL A 105 -10.16 19.04 5.57
CA VAL A 105 -9.36 18.21 4.66
C VAL A 105 -9.89 16.78 4.51
N VAL A 106 -10.60 16.28 5.53
CA VAL A 106 -11.14 14.92 5.52
C VAL A 106 -12.25 14.83 4.46
N LEU A 107 -12.16 13.80 3.62
CA LEU A 107 -13.18 13.51 2.62
C LEU A 107 -14.40 12.93 3.33
N THR A 108 -15.57 13.52 3.13
CA THR A 108 -16.82 13.04 3.76
C THR A 108 -17.94 12.86 2.74
N ALA A 109 -17.74 13.28 1.49
CA ALA A 109 -18.72 13.13 0.42
C ALA A 109 -18.36 11.89 -0.41
N ASN A 110 -19.15 10.82 -0.25
CA ASN A 110 -18.95 9.60 -1.01
C ASN A 110 -19.29 9.80 -2.50
N GLU A 111 -18.51 9.16 -3.38
CA GLU A 111 -18.66 9.17 -4.83
C GLU A 111 -18.75 10.58 -5.46
N THR A 112 -18.11 11.56 -4.84
CA THR A 112 -18.13 12.97 -5.24
C THR A 112 -16.72 13.47 -5.50
N VAL A 113 -16.57 14.29 -6.55
CA VAL A 113 -15.31 15.01 -6.80
C VAL A 113 -15.26 16.23 -5.88
N GLU A 114 -14.22 16.29 -5.04
CA GLU A 114 -13.98 17.40 -4.11
C GLU A 114 -12.61 18.04 -4.39
N ALA A 115 -12.48 19.36 -4.24
CA ALA A 115 -11.19 20.06 -4.33
C ALA A 115 -10.46 20.02 -2.97
N LYS A 116 -10.23 18.81 -2.45
CA LYS A 116 -9.66 18.54 -1.12
C LYS A 116 -8.29 17.86 -1.15
N GLY A 117 -7.60 17.92 -2.29
CA GLY A 117 -6.19 17.54 -2.36
C GLY A 117 -5.33 18.48 -1.52
N ILE A 118 -4.39 17.91 -0.78
CA ILE A 118 -3.37 18.65 -0.03
C ILE A 118 -2.08 18.57 -0.84
N HIS A 119 -1.49 19.71 -1.18
CA HIS A 119 -0.22 19.77 -1.90
C HIS A 119 0.88 20.24 -0.96
N VAL A 120 1.93 19.45 -0.82
CA VAL A 120 3.09 19.76 0.03
C VAL A 120 4.31 19.94 -0.83
N THR A 121 5.00 21.06 -0.69
CA THR A 121 6.29 21.31 -1.35
C THR A 121 7.37 21.67 -0.34
N ALA A 122 8.62 21.32 -0.64
CA ALA A 122 9.79 21.67 0.16
C ALA A 122 10.99 22.02 -0.74
N LEU A 123 11.88 22.89 -0.27
CA LEU A 123 13.10 23.25 -1.02
C LEU A 123 14.17 22.14 -1.01
N SER A 124 14.05 21.14 -0.14
CA SER A 124 14.96 20.00 -0.03
C SER A 124 14.16 18.74 0.33
N PRO A 125 14.65 17.53 -0.02
CA PRO A 125 13.92 16.30 0.27
C PRO A 125 13.60 16.13 1.76
N VAL A 126 12.34 15.83 2.06
CA VAL A 126 11.81 15.56 3.40
C VAL A 126 11.02 14.25 3.39
N SER A 127 10.93 13.57 4.51
CA SER A 127 9.88 12.57 4.75
C SER A 127 8.61 13.27 5.21
N VAL A 128 7.45 12.77 4.77
CA VAL A 128 6.15 13.25 5.23
C VAL A 128 5.36 12.07 5.75
N HIS A 129 4.93 12.14 6.99
CA HIS A 129 3.98 11.21 7.60
C HIS A 129 2.69 11.96 7.91
N VAL A 130 1.56 11.29 7.78
CA VAL A 130 0.25 11.87 8.10
C VAL A 130 -0.39 11.04 9.20
N VAL A 131 -0.93 11.71 10.22
CA VAL A 131 -1.70 11.07 11.28
C VAL A 131 -3.05 11.75 11.40
N SER A 132 -4.11 10.96 11.44
CA SER A 132 -5.47 11.39 11.74
C SER A 132 -5.85 10.79 13.08
N GLU A 133 -6.13 11.60 14.09
CA GLU A 133 -6.37 11.09 15.45
C GLU A 133 -7.47 11.85 16.20
N ASN A 134 -8.17 11.13 17.07
CA ASN A 134 -8.79 11.66 18.29
C ASN A 134 -8.46 10.72 19.47
N ILE A 135 -9.05 10.94 20.66
CA ILE A 135 -8.73 10.14 21.87
C ILE A 135 -9.18 8.67 21.80
N GLY A 136 -9.93 8.25 20.77
CA GLY A 136 -10.41 6.87 20.66
C GLY A 136 -10.35 6.29 19.26
N SER A 137 -9.64 6.94 18.34
CA SER A 137 -9.42 6.44 17.00
C SER A 137 -8.27 7.21 16.35
N ALA A 138 -7.28 6.50 15.80
CA ALA A 138 -6.25 7.07 14.97
C ALA A 138 -5.68 6.05 13.99
N ASP A 139 -5.07 6.57 12.92
CA ASP A 139 -4.06 5.83 12.19
C ASP A 139 -3.20 6.84 11.41
N GLY A 140 -2.21 6.34 10.69
CA GLY A 140 -1.39 7.19 9.84
C GLY A 140 -0.79 6.47 8.66
N TYR A 141 -0.15 7.24 7.78
CA TYR A 141 0.52 6.68 6.62
C TYR A 141 1.82 7.42 6.30
N LEU A 142 2.71 6.73 5.59
CA LEU A 142 3.87 7.34 4.96
C LEU A 142 3.44 7.96 3.63
N ALA A 143 3.64 9.27 3.47
CA ALA A 143 3.34 9.92 2.21
C ALA A 143 4.42 9.61 1.15
N LEU A 144 3.98 9.29 -0.06
CA LEU A 144 4.86 9.04 -1.20
C LEU A 144 5.00 10.31 -2.04
N PRO A 145 6.22 10.72 -2.44
CA PRO A 145 6.41 11.91 -3.26
C PRO A 145 5.82 11.72 -4.65
N THR A 146 5.43 12.81 -5.31
CA THR A 146 4.86 12.81 -6.66
C THR A 146 5.75 12.08 -7.67
N ALA A 147 7.08 12.24 -7.49
CA ALA A 147 8.16 11.44 -8.09
C ALA A 147 7.87 9.94 -8.18
N GLY A 148 7.37 9.43 -7.07
CA GLY A 148 7.12 8.04 -6.77
C GLY A 148 5.63 7.69 -6.73
N LEU A 149 4.80 8.34 -7.55
CA LEU A 149 3.42 7.95 -7.83
C LEU A 149 3.32 7.23 -9.18
N GLY A 150 2.27 6.43 -9.36
CA GLY A 150 2.00 5.69 -10.60
C GLY A 150 0.53 5.74 -10.99
N THR A 151 0.11 4.79 -11.81
CA THR A 151 -1.15 4.80 -12.55
C THR A 151 -1.95 3.52 -12.44
N SER A 152 -1.52 2.54 -11.64
CA SER A 152 -2.21 1.26 -11.46
C SER A 152 -2.08 0.79 -10.01
N TYR A 153 -3.23 0.54 -9.39
CA TYR A 153 -3.34 0.21 -7.98
C TYR A 153 -4.40 -0.86 -7.75
N TYR A 154 -4.16 -1.72 -6.76
CA TYR A 154 -5.22 -2.50 -6.13
C TYR A 154 -5.45 -1.97 -4.72
N VAL A 155 -6.72 -1.76 -4.37
CA VAL A 155 -7.12 -1.32 -3.03
C VAL A 155 -6.80 -2.41 -2.01
N MET A 156 -6.28 -1.99 -0.86
CA MET A 156 -6.14 -2.81 0.35
C MET A 156 -6.93 -2.16 1.48
N SER A 157 -8.06 -2.76 1.82
CA SER A 157 -8.97 -2.27 2.86
C SER A 157 -9.19 -3.37 3.90
N TYR A 158 -10.27 -3.30 4.66
CA TYR A 158 -10.69 -4.29 5.63
C TYR A 158 -12.22 -4.43 5.63
N THR A 159 -12.73 -5.58 6.03
CA THR A 159 -14.18 -5.81 6.23
C THR A 159 -14.52 -5.69 7.70
N SER A 160 -15.72 -5.18 8.01
CA SER A 160 -16.22 -5.14 9.38
C SER A 160 -17.69 -5.53 9.38
N THR A 161 -18.08 -6.43 10.29
CA THR A 161 -19.47 -6.87 10.43
C THR A 161 -20.31 -5.92 11.28
N VAL A 162 -19.70 -4.87 11.85
CA VAL A 162 -20.35 -3.94 12.79
C VAL A 162 -20.47 -2.56 12.16
N PHE A 163 -19.36 -2.01 11.67
CA PHE A 163 -19.30 -0.74 10.97
C PHE A 163 -19.20 -0.96 9.45
N THR A 164 -19.80 -0.05 8.71
CA THR A 164 -19.61 0.07 7.26
C THR A 164 -18.44 1.02 6.96
N GLY A 165 -18.02 1.04 5.70
CA GLY A 165 -17.09 2.04 5.20
C GLY A 165 -15.67 1.56 5.00
N SER A 166 -15.53 0.35 4.45
CA SER A 166 -14.38 -0.01 3.63
C SER A 166 -14.29 0.98 2.48
N GLU A 167 -13.13 1.57 2.25
CA GLU A 167 -13.00 2.72 1.35
C GLU A 167 -11.63 2.89 0.72
N PHE A 168 -11.60 3.75 -0.28
CA PHE A 168 -10.40 4.29 -0.89
C PHE A 168 -10.61 5.72 -1.39
N ALA A 169 -9.52 6.45 -1.56
CA ALA A 169 -9.52 7.78 -2.14
C ALA A 169 -8.41 7.94 -3.19
N VAL A 170 -8.69 8.76 -4.20
CA VAL A 170 -7.72 9.15 -5.23
C VAL A 170 -7.51 10.65 -5.16
N ALA A 171 -6.26 11.12 -5.28
CA ALA A 171 -5.93 12.53 -5.48
C ALA A 171 -5.15 12.71 -6.79
N ALA A 172 -5.64 13.58 -7.67
CA ALA A 172 -5.00 13.83 -8.95
C ALA A 172 -3.87 14.85 -8.84
N THR A 173 -2.74 14.54 -9.49
CA THR A 173 -1.56 15.42 -9.53
C THR A 173 -1.63 16.43 -10.68
N GLN A 174 -2.44 16.14 -11.70
CA GLN A 174 -2.48 16.87 -12.96
C GLN A 174 -3.92 17.08 -13.44
N ASP A 175 -4.13 18.14 -14.21
CA ASP A 175 -5.42 18.44 -14.83
C ASP A 175 -5.83 17.39 -15.85
N ASN A 176 -7.14 17.21 -16.02
CA ASN A 176 -7.72 16.26 -16.97
C ASN A 176 -7.15 14.84 -16.81
N THR A 177 -7.05 14.36 -15.57
CA THR A 177 -6.67 12.99 -15.25
C THR A 177 -7.92 12.12 -15.29
N THR A 178 -7.93 11.09 -16.13
CA THR A 178 -9.02 10.12 -16.22
C THR A 178 -8.68 8.91 -15.37
N VAL A 179 -9.47 8.66 -14.34
CA VAL A 179 -9.34 7.51 -13.45
C VAL A 179 -10.41 6.48 -13.81
N SER A 180 -10.03 5.24 -14.07
CA SER A 180 -10.90 4.09 -14.31
C SER A 180 -10.90 3.18 -13.08
N ILE A 181 -12.09 2.86 -12.58
CA ILE A 181 -12.29 2.13 -11.33
C ILE A 181 -13.16 0.91 -11.62
N THR A 182 -12.69 -0.28 -11.24
CA THR A 182 -13.47 -1.53 -11.22
C THR A 182 -13.60 -2.02 -9.78
N PRO A 183 -14.71 -1.69 -9.07
CA PRO A 183 -14.86 -2.00 -7.65
C PRO A 183 -14.96 -3.50 -7.37
N ALA A 184 -14.26 -3.99 -6.35
CA ALA A 184 -14.45 -5.34 -5.81
C ALA A 184 -15.75 -5.47 -5.01
N ALA A 185 -16.19 -4.37 -4.38
CA ALA A 185 -17.46 -4.24 -3.68
C ALA A 185 -18.20 -2.98 -4.17
N ALA A 186 -19.53 -2.99 -4.07
CA ALA A 186 -20.35 -1.88 -4.54
C ALA A 186 -20.12 -0.61 -3.71
N GLY A 187 -20.18 0.56 -4.35
CA GLY A 187 -20.29 1.84 -3.66
C GLY A 187 -21.75 2.19 -3.35
N ALA A 188 -22.03 3.47 -3.18
CA ALA A 188 -23.39 3.99 -3.02
C ALA A 188 -24.20 3.89 -4.32
N THR A 189 -23.58 4.17 -5.47
CA THR A 189 -24.27 4.14 -6.78
C THR A 189 -23.57 3.27 -7.82
N LYS A 190 -22.33 2.85 -7.57
CA LYS A 190 -21.55 2.04 -8.51
C LYS A 190 -21.53 0.56 -8.09
N PRO A 191 -22.04 -0.36 -8.93
CA PRO A 191 -22.02 -1.79 -8.61
C PRO A 191 -20.59 -2.39 -8.60
N ALA A 192 -20.42 -3.47 -7.84
CA ALA A 192 -19.21 -4.29 -7.90
C ALA A 192 -19.00 -4.89 -9.30
N GLY A 193 -17.74 -4.98 -9.75
CA GLY A 193 -17.33 -5.57 -11.02
C GLY A 193 -17.67 -4.72 -12.26
N VAL A 194 -18.36 -3.59 -12.11
CA VAL A 194 -18.72 -2.72 -13.23
C VAL A 194 -17.79 -1.50 -13.25
N ALA A 195 -16.94 -1.44 -14.28
CA ALA A 195 -16.01 -0.35 -14.44
C ALA A 195 -16.73 0.99 -14.69
N PHE A 196 -16.20 2.07 -14.11
CA PHE A 196 -16.63 3.44 -14.39
C PHE A 196 -15.42 4.38 -14.38
N THR A 197 -15.60 5.59 -14.93
CA THR A 197 -14.55 6.60 -14.97
C THR A 197 -14.92 7.85 -14.19
N VAL A 198 -13.89 8.52 -13.67
CA VAL A 198 -13.96 9.83 -13.01
C VAL A 198 -12.92 10.73 -13.66
N LEU A 199 -13.29 11.95 -14.01
CA LEU A 199 -12.37 12.98 -14.48
C LEU A 199 -12.00 13.87 -13.30
N LEU A 200 -10.70 14.04 -13.07
CA LEU A 200 -10.15 14.85 -11.99
C LEU A 200 -9.16 15.88 -12.53
N ASN A 201 -9.13 17.05 -11.92
CA ASN A 201 -8.10 18.06 -12.12
C ASN A 201 -7.06 18.03 -11.00
N SER A 202 -5.94 18.75 -11.17
CA SER A 202 -4.89 18.80 -10.15
C SER A 202 -5.47 19.30 -8.82
N GLY A 203 -5.22 18.56 -7.74
CA GLY A 203 -5.76 18.86 -6.41
C GLY A 203 -7.22 18.44 -6.18
N GLU A 204 -7.89 17.87 -7.18
CA GLU A 204 -9.18 17.21 -6.98
C GLU A 204 -9.02 15.78 -6.48
N THR A 205 -9.97 15.37 -5.67
CA THR A 205 -10.03 14.08 -4.98
C THR A 205 -11.34 13.37 -5.23
N TYR A 206 -11.33 12.05 -5.14
CA TYR A 206 -12.53 11.21 -5.23
C TYR A 206 -12.49 10.14 -4.14
N LEU A 207 -13.45 10.20 -3.21
CA LEU A 207 -13.68 9.17 -2.18
C LEU A 207 -14.69 8.14 -2.68
N PHE A 208 -14.42 6.86 -2.45
CA PHE A 208 -15.33 5.78 -2.73
C PHE A 208 -15.42 4.85 -1.51
N THR A 209 -16.59 4.81 -0.89
CA THR A 209 -16.85 4.13 0.39
C THR A 209 -18.00 3.14 0.24
N ASN A 210 -17.87 1.96 0.85
CA ASN A 210 -18.88 0.90 0.82
C ASN A 210 -19.93 1.26 1.88
N PRO A 211 -21.21 1.49 1.50
CA PRO A 211 -22.26 1.81 2.45
C PRO A 211 -22.78 0.59 3.22
N ALA A 212 -22.16 -0.58 3.03
CA ALA A 212 -22.49 -1.85 3.66
C ALA A 212 -21.24 -2.43 4.37
N HIS A 213 -21.21 -3.74 4.60
CA HIS A 213 -20.13 -4.42 5.33
C HIS A 213 -19.13 -5.13 4.40
N ALA A 214 -19.13 -4.81 3.10
CA ALA A 214 -18.32 -5.51 2.11
C ALA A 214 -16.89 -4.94 2.05
N ASP A 215 -15.93 -5.82 1.74
CA ASP A 215 -14.51 -5.48 1.60
C ASP A 215 -14.21 -4.94 0.19
N MET A 216 -13.59 -3.77 0.09
CA MET A 216 -13.14 -3.21 -1.18
C MET A 216 -11.77 -3.73 -1.64
N THR A 217 -11.10 -4.57 -0.84
CA THR A 217 -9.80 -5.15 -1.20
C THR A 217 -9.90 -5.86 -2.54
N GLY A 218 -8.96 -5.55 -3.45
CA GLY A 218 -8.98 -6.07 -4.82
C GLY A 218 -9.66 -5.16 -5.86
N THR A 219 -10.21 -4.01 -5.45
CA THR A 219 -10.67 -2.99 -6.40
C THR A 219 -9.51 -2.53 -7.26
N LEU A 220 -9.65 -2.63 -8.58
CA LEU A 220 -8.64 -2.15 -9.53
C LEU A 220 -8.90 -0.67 -9.84
N VAL A 221 -7.88 0.16 -9.65
CA VAL A 221 -7.88 1.58 -10.01
C VAL A 221 -6.74 1.85 -10.97
N THR A 222 -7.05 2.34 -12.16
CA THR A 222 -6.06 2.78 -13.15
C THR A 222 -6.27 4.24 -13.54
N ALA A 223 -5.22 4.91 -14.00
CA ALA A 223 -5.27 6.28 -14.47
C ALA A 223 -4.43 6.48 -15.72
N ASP A 224 -4.71 7.54 -16.48
CA ASP A 224 -3.89 7.97 -17.62
C ASP A 224 -2.67 8.83 -17.21
N LYS A 225 -2.67 9.34 -15.97
CA LYS A 225 -1.61 10.16 -15.36
C LYS A 225 -1.39 9.73 -13.91
N PRO A 226 -0.19 9.98 -13.34
CA PRO A 226 0.09 9.64 -11.95
C PRO A 226 -0.92 10.23 -10.96
N VAL A 227 -1.43 9.39 -10.07
CA VAL A 227 -2.34 9.78 -8.99
C VAL A 227 -1.81 9.27 -7.65
N ALA A 228 -2.12 9.97 -6.56
CA ALA A 228 -1.93 9.44 -5.22
C ALA A 228 -3.15 8.61 -4.83
N MET A 229 -2.90 7.42 -4.29
CA MET A 229 -3.94 6.44 -3.98
C MET A 229 -3.90 6.11 -2.49
N PHE A 230 -5.06 6.14 -1.84
CA PHE A 230 -5.21 5.87 -0.41
C PHE A 230 -6.28 4.82 -0.21
N SER A 231 -6.12 3.95 0.79
CA SER A 231 -7.16 2.98 1.13
C SER A 231 -7.18 2.70 2.62
N GLY A 232 -8.31 2.16 3.07
CA GLY A 232 -8.48 1.83 4.47
C GLY A 232 -9.95 1.67 4.82
N HIS A 233 -10.34 2.08 6.01
CA HIS A 233 -11.69 1.93 6.51
C HIS A 233 -11.99 3.01 7.54
N ARG A 234 -13.18 3.62 7.48
CA ARG A 234 -13.53 4.76 8.36
C ARG A 234 -13.59 4.43 9.86
N CYS A 235 -13.91 3.18 10.19
CA CYS A 235 -13.73 2.55 11.51
C CYS A 235 -13.82 1.01 11.43
N ALA A 236 -12.72 0.29 11.26
CA ALA A 236 -12.70 -1.17 11.12
C ALA A 236 -12.47 -1.89 12.44
N ASN A 237 -13.24 -2.94 12.68
CA ASN A 237 -12.90 -3.98 13.64
C ASN A 237 -11.88 -4.94 13.02
N VAL A 238 -10.81 -5.27 13.76
CA VAL A 238 -9.84 -6.28 13.32
C VAL A 238 -9.64 -7.29 14.46
N PRO A 239 -10.04 -8.57 14.32
CA PRO A 239 -10.80 -9.13 13.22
C PRO A 239 -12.19 -8.49 13.07
N SER A 240 -12.82 -8.72 11.92
CA SER A 240 -14.05 -8.04 11.47
C SER A 240 -15.24 -8.06 12.44
N SER A 241 -15.27 -8.98 13.40
CA SER A 241 -16.33 -9.13 14.42
C SER A 241 -15.87 -8.83 15.85
N THR A 242 -14.62 -8.41 16.04
CA THR A 242 -14.05 -8.15 17.37
C THR A 242 -14.06 -6.66 17.68
N GLY A 243 -14.73 -6.29 18.79
CA GLY A 243 -15.04 -4.92 19.16
C GLY A 243 -13.83 -3.99 19.29
N TYR A 244 -14.16 -2.69 19.40
CA TYR A 244 -13.25 -1.54 19.32
C TYR A 244 -12.67 -1.40 17.92
N CYS A 245 -13.35 -0.59 17.09
CA CYS A 245 -12.91 -0.29 15.74
C CYS A 245 -11.96 0.90 15.74
N ASP A 246 -11.12 0.98 14.72
CA ASP A 246 -10.29 2.17 14.48
C ASP A 246 -10.33 2.61 13.02
N TYR A 247 -10.03 3.87 12.77
CA TYR A 247 -9.68 4.36 11.45
C TYR A 247 -8.51 3.53 10.93
N LEU A 248 -8.54 3.18 9.65
CA LEU A 248 -7.40 2.58 8.96
C LEU A 248 -7.11 3.43 7.74
N VAL A 249 -5.84 3.75 7.49
CA VAL A 249 -5.44 4.47 6.28
C VAL A 249 -4.02 4.15 5.88
N GLU A 250 -3.78 3.91 4.60
CA GLU A 250 -2.45 3.83 4.01
C GLU A 250 -2.40 4.50 2.64
N GLN A 251 -1.25 5.09 2.28
CA GLN A 251 -0.99 5.51 0.91
C GLN A 251 -0.38 4.35 0.13
N LEU A 252 -1.08 3.91 -0.91
CA LEU A 252 -0.71 2.72 -1.67
C LEU A 252 0.42 3.03 -2.67
N PRO A 253 1.48 2.20 -2.75
CA PRO A 253 2.42 2.25 -3.85
C PRO A 253 1.78 1.65 -5.11
N ASP A 254 2.17 2.19 -6.27
CA ASP A 254 1.79 1.65 -7.58
C ASP A 254 2.25 0.18 -7.72
N VAL A 255 1.49 -0.63 -8.45
CA VAL A 255 1.77 -2.05 -8.66
C VAL A 255 3.18 -2.31 -9.20
N THR A 256 3.76 -1.38 -9.97
CA THR A 256 5.13 -1.48 -10.48
C THR A 256 6.21 -1.36 -9.39
N ARG A 257 5.86 -0.96 -8.16
CA ARG A 257 6.77 -0.83 -7.03
C ARG A 257 6.62 -1.93 -5.99
N TRP A 258 5.70 -2.87 -6.20
CA TRP A 258 5.50 -4.03 -5.32
C TRP A 258 6.71 -4.98 -5.38
N GLY A 259 6.89 -5.79 -4.35
CA GLY A 259 8.00 -6.74 -4.23
C GLY A 259 7.53 -8.18 -4.05
N LYS A 260 8.45 -9.12 -3.91
CA LYS A 260 8.18 -10.55 -3.76
C LYS A 260 8.52 -11.07 -2.37
N THR A 261 9.42 -10.40 -1.65
CA THR A 261 9.82 -10.81 -0.30
C THR A 261 9.38 -9.75 0.71
N HIS A 262 8.60 -10.16 1.70
CA HIS A 262 8.08 -9.29 2.75
C HIS A 262 8.31 -9.90 4.13
N HIS A 263 8.52 -9.06 5.13
CA HIS A 263 8.78 -9.51 6.49
C HIS A 263 7.80 -8.87 7.45
N THR A 264 7.08 -9.70 8.18
CA THR A 264 6.13 -9.29 9.20
C THR A 264 6.72 -9.49 10.59
N SER A 265 6.21 -8.80 11.60
CA SER A 265 6.78 -8.82 12.95
C SER A 265 5.71 -8.52 13.99
N LEU A 266 5.80 -9.18 15.14
CA LEU A 266 4.93 -8.88 16.27
C LEU A 266 5.06 -7.42 16.68
N PHE A 267 3.93 -6.79 17.00
CA PHE A 267 3.92 -5.51 17.70
C PHE A 267 4.29 -5.73 19.17
N SER A 268 5.15 -4.85 19.71
CA SER A 268 5.67 -4.93 21.07
C SER A 268 4.57 -5.25 22.06
N GLY A 269 4.75 -6.28 22.88
CA GLY A 269 3.80 -6.65 23.93
C GLY A 269 2.44 -7.21 23.46
N ARG A 270 2.19 -7.37 22.16
CA ARG A 270 1.02 -8.09 21.61
C ARG A 270 1.48 -9.49 21.17
N THR A 271 0.57 -10.47 21.23
CA THR A 271 0.90 -11.89 20.95
C THR A 271 0.52 -12.34 19.54
N ARG A 272 -0.23 -11.51 18.81
CA ARG A 272 -0.68 -11.80 17.45
C ARG A 272 -1.04 -10.54 16.68
N TYR A 273 -1.14 -10.68 15.38
CA TYR A 273 -1.60 -9.67 14.43
C TYR A 273 -2.29 -10.37 13.26
N THR A 274 -2.97 -9.59 12.43
CA THR A 274 -3.53 -10.07 11.17
C THR A 274 -2.64 -9.60 10.01
N ALA A 275 -2.40 -10.43 9.02
CA ALA A 275 -1.67 -10.06 7.81
C ALA A 275 -2.52 -10.33 6.57
N ARG A 276 -2.44 -9.45 5.57
CA ARG A 276 -3.05 -9.66 4.26
C ARG A 276 -2.00 -9.63 3.17
N ILE A 277 -2.17 -10.47 2.17
CA ILE A 277 -1.38 -10.50 0.92
C ILE A 277 -2.34 -10.35 -0.26
N ILE A 278 -2.03 -9.48 -1.22
CA ILE A 278 -2.77 -9.30 -2.47
C ILE A 278 -1.86 -9.49 -3.67
N ALA A 279 -2.35 -10.19 -4.70
CA ALA A 279 -1.59 -10.49 -5.90
C ALA A 279 -1.75 -9.43 -7.00
N SER A 280 -0.64 -9.03 -7.63
CA SER A 280 -0.67 -8.14 -8.79
C SER A 280 -1.03 -8.85 -10.10
N GLN A 281 -0.84 -10.18 -10.16
CA GLN A 281 -0.93 -10.98 -11.38
C GLN A 281 -1.61 -12.32 -11.11
N ASP A 282 -2.18 -12.91 -12.16
CA ASP A 282 -2.77 -14.24 -12.10
C ASP A 282 -1.73 -15.32 -11.77
N GLY A 283 -2.16 -16.37 -11.07
CA GLY A 283 -1.28 -17.49 -10.72
C GLY A 283 -0.10 -17.11 -9.79
N THR A 284 -0.27 -16.07 -8.97
CA THR A 284 0.73 -15.68 -7.97
C THR A 284 0.73 -16.67 -6.83
N ALA A 285 1.79 -17.49 -6.74
CA ALA A 285 2.01 -18.42 -5.66
C ALA A 285 2.87 -17.78 -4.58
N PHE A 286 2.50 -17.97 -3.31
CA PHE A 286 3.27 -17.51 -2.15
C PHE A 286 3.50 -18.64 -1.14
N THR A 287 4.57 -18.52 -0.36
CA THR A 287 4.93 -19.38 0.78
C THR A 287 5.49 -18.53 1.92
N THR A 288 5.65 -19.12 3.11
CA THR A 288 6.20 -18.44 4.29
C THR A 288 7.40 -19.16 4.90
N ILE A 289 8.24 -18.41 5.62
CA ILE A 289 9.26 -18.91 6.55
C ILE A 289 9.01 -18.26 7.93
N PRO A 290 8.85 -19.04 9.02
CA PRO A 290 8.73 -20.51 9.07
C PRO A 290 7.67 -21.10 8.14
N SER A 291 7.88 -22.33 7.67
CA SER A 291 6.92 -22.95 6.76
C SER A 291 5.60 -23.23 7.48
N GLY A 292 4.51 -22.62 7.01
CA GLY A 292 3.17 -22.88 7.53
C GLY A 292 2.04 -22.39 6.63
N LEU A 293 2.30 -21.34 5.84
CA LEU A 293 1.33 -20.74 4.93
C LEU A 293 1.81 -20.83 3.49
N SER A 294 0.89 -21.19 2.60
CA SER A 294 1.08 -21.16 1.15
C SER A 294 -0.24 -21.05 0.44
N GLY A 295 -0.25 -20.48 -0.76
CA GLY A 295 -1.45 -20.39 -1.59
C GLY A 295 -1.16 -19.85 -2.97
N THR A 296 -2.18 -19.85 -3.81
CA THR A 296 -2.14 -19.22 -5.13
C THR A 296 -3.29 -18.23 -5.24
N LEU A 297 -2.98 -17.02 -5.70
CA LEU A 297 -3.91 -15.92 -5.85
C LEU A 297 -3.89 -15.44 -7.31
N ASN A 298 -5.06 -15.09 -7.82
CA ASN A 298 -5.16 -14.35 -9.08
C ASN A 298 -5.06 -12.84 -8.85
N ALA A 299 -4.91 -12.05 -9.92
CA ALA A 299 -4.76 -10.61 -9.83
C ALA A 299 -5.94 -9.98 -9.07
N GLY A 300 -5.65 -9.14 -8.07
CA GLY A 300 -6.63 -8.52 -7.18
C GLY A 300 -7.22 -9.46 -6.11
N GLN A 301 -6.97 -10.77 -6.16
CA GLN A 301 -7.32 -11.66 -5.06
C GLN A 301 -6.36 -11.50 -3.89
N PHE A 302 -6.89 -11.69 -2.69
CA PHE A 302 -6.13 -11.60 -1.45
C PHE A 302 -6.38 -12.79 -0.54
N ALA A 303 -5.46 -12.99 0.41
CA ALA A 303 -5.63 -13.92 1.53
C ALA A 303 -5.30 -13.20 2.85
N GLU A 304 -5.94 -13.63 3.93
CA GLU A 304 -5.77 -13.09 5.28
C GLU A 304 -5.31 -14.20 6.23
N PHE A 305 -4.41 -13.86 7.15
CA PHE A 305 -3.84 -14.79 8.12
C PHE A 305 -3.75 -14.16 9.49
N ASP A 306 -3.97 -14.99 10.52
CA ASP A 306 -3.70 -14.63 11.90
C ASP A 306 -2.36 -15.23 12.33
N LEU A 307 -1.41 -14.37 12.70
CA LEU A 307 -0.02 -14.75 12.95
C LEU A 307 0.35 -14.46 14.40
N THR A 308 1.17 -15.34 14.99
CA THR A 308 1.66 -15.25 16.38
C THR A 308 3.17 -15.08 16.49
N GLY A 309 3.86 -14.95 15.37
CA GLY A 309 5.30 -14.77 15.27
C GLY A 309 5.66 -14.04 13.98
N ALA A 310 6.93 -13.68 13.83
CA ALA A 310 7.41 -13.06 12.60
C ALA A 310 7.43 -14.06 11.44
N GLU A 311 7.00 -13.62 10.26
CA GLU A 311 6.96 -14.43 9.03
C GLU A 311 7.65 -13.68 7.88
N GLU A 312 8.45 -14.41 7.10
CA GLU A 312 8.93 -14.01 5.78
C GLU A 312 7.99 -14.58 4.72
N PHE A 313 7.29 -13.72 3.99
CA PHE A 313 6.48 -14.09 2.83
C PHE A 313 7.35 -14.03 1.57
N VAL A 314 7.30 -15.09 0.76
CA VAL A 314 7.99 -15.17 -0.53
C VAL A 314 6.99 -15.53 -1.63
N SER A 315 6.94 -14.76 -2.71
CA SER A 315 6.07 -15.02 -3.85
C SER A 315 6.82 -15.10 -5.19
N ASN A 316 6.21 -15.73 -6.19
CA ASN A 316 6.77 -15.80 -7.55
C ASN A 316 6.56 -14.50 -8.35
N ASN A 317 5.49 -13.76 -8.07
CA ASN A 317 5.13 -12.47 -8.68
C ASN A 317 4.99 -11.37 -7.60
N PRO A 318 5.11 -10.08 -7.95
CA PRO A 318 4.96 -9.00 -6.99
C PRO A 318 3.60 -9.03 -6.26
N VAL A 319 3.63 -8.80 -4.96
CA VAL A 319 2.47 -8.73 -4.07
C VAL A 319 2.57 -7.48 -3.20
N LEU A 320 1.44 -7.04 -2.66
CA LEU A 320 1.41 -6.08 -1.55
C LEU A 320 1.01 -6.82 -0.28
N VAL A 321 1.68 -6.51 0.83
CA VAL A 321 1.41 -7.10 2.14
C VAL A 321 1.10 -5.97 3.14
N ALA A 322 0.07 -6.14 3.95
CA ALA A 322 -0.15 -5.31 5.14
C ALA A 322 -0.23 -6.15 6.41
N GLN A 323 0.15 -5.52 7.51
CA GLN A 323 -0.10 -6.00 8.87
C GLN A 323 -1.15 -5.12 9.53
N PHE A 324 -1.97 -5.74 10.36
CA PHE A 324 -3.00 -5.08 11.13
C PHE A 324 -2.80 -5.39 12.61
N MET A 325 -2.74 -4.35 13.43
CA MET A 325 -3.01 -4.51 14.85
C MET A 325 -4.46 -4.98 15.02
N ARG A 326 -4.69 -5.87 15.97
CA ARG A 326 -6.03 -6.36 16.31
C ARG A 326 -6.65 -5.51 17.42
N GLY A 327 -7.96 -5.42 17.47
CA GLY A 327 -8.66 -4.51 18.35
C GLY A 327 -8.56 -4.90 19.82
N TYR A 328 -8.85 -3.94 20.69
CA TYR A 328 -8.68 -4.07 22.14
C TYR A 328 -9.36 -5.31 22.73
N ALA A 329 -10.55 -5.67 22.23
CA ALA A 329 -11.30 -6.83 22.71
C ALA A 329 -10.64 -8.18 22.35
N ASP A 330 -9.74 -8.19 21.36
CA ASP A 330 -8.97 -9.36 21.00
C ASP A 330 -7.69 -9.49 21.86
N ASP A 331 -7.08 -8.38 22.24
CA ASP A 331 -5.87 -8.39 23.04
C ASP A 331 -6.17 -8.66 24.51
N ALA A 332 -5.66 -9.78 25.05
CA ALA A 332 -5.89 -10.17 26.43
C ALA A 332 -5.33 -9.16 27.46
N ALA A 333 -4.39 -8.30 27.04
CA ALA A 333 -3.84 -7.24 27.86
C ALA A 333 -4.51 -5.88 27.61
N GLY A 334 -5.54 -5.80 26.76
CA GLY A 334 -6.27 -4.58 26.45
C GLY A 334 -5.36 -3.51 25.84
N LYS A 335 -4.61 -3.88 24.81
CA LYS A 335 -3.66 -2.99 24.15
C LYS A 335 -4.20 -2.51 22.83
N GLY A 336 -4.48 -1.21 22.77
CA GLY A 336 -4.81 -0.47 21.55
C GLY A 336 -5.99 -1.00 20.74
N ASP A 337 -6.38 -0.20 19.77
CA ASP A 337 -7.40 -0.47 18.78
C ASP A 337 -6.67 -0.89 17.49
N PRO A 338 -7.41 -1.30 16.44
CA PRO A 338 -6.78 -1.66 15.18
C PRO A 338 -5.93 -0.54 14.58
N SER A 339 -4.98 -0.91 13.74
CA SER A 339 -4.21 0.03 12.91
C SER A 339 -3.63 -0.79 11.76
N MET A 340 -3.45 -0.18 10.60
CA MET A 340 -2.95 -0.81 9.39
C MET A 340 -1.54 -0.31 9.09
N VAL A 341 -0.66 -1.20 8.65
CA VAL A 341 0.64 -0.79 8.10
C VAL A 341 1.02 -1.59 6.86
N LEU A 342 1.41 -0.90 5.79
CA LEU A 342 2.01 -1.57 4.63
C LEU A 342 3.40 -2.11 4.96
N VAL A 343 3.64 -3.37 4.63
CA VAL A 343 4.96 -3.99 4.81
C VAL A 343 5.83 -3.61 3.63
N THR A 344 6.92 -2.88 3.87
CA THR A 344 7.89 -2.57 2.82
C THR A 344 8.59 -3.86 2.36
N PRO A 345 8.52 -4.22 1.06
CA PRO A 345 9.23 -5.39 0.55
C PRO A 345 10.75 -5.23 0.63
N ALA A 346 11.47 -6.34 0.73
CA ALA A 346 12.93 -6.37 0.79
C ALA A 346 13.58 -5.70 -0.43
N GLU A 347 12.96 -5.82 -1.61
CA GLU A 347 13.44 -5.18 -2.85
C GLU A 347 13.36 -3.64 -2.80
N GLN A 348 12.53 -3.11 -1.90
CA GLN A 348 12.37 -1.67 -1.67
C GLN A 348 12.94 -1.21 -0.33
N ALA A 349 13.74 -2.05 0.34
CA ALA A 349 14.45 -1.70 1.55
C ALA A 349 15.43 -0.53 1.31
N VAL A 350 15.67 0.24 2.37
CA VAL A 350 16.55 1.42 2.35
C VAL A 350 17.78 1.17 3.24
N THR A 351 18.83 1.98 3.10
CA THR A 351 20.02 1.93 3.95
C THR A 351 20.13 3.15 4.87
N ASP A 352 19.34 4.19 4.62
CA ASP A 352 19.32 5.45 5.36
C ASP A 352 17.91 6.03 5.28
N SER A 353 17.41 6.55 6.39
CA SER A 353 16.15 7.29 6.47
C SER A 353 16.19 8.28 7.61
N THR A 354 15.61 9.47 7.37
CA THR A 354 15.18 10.40 8.41
C THR A 354 13.66 10.40 8.41
N PHE A 355 13.05 10.21 9.57
CA PHE A 355 11.60 10.07 9.71
C PHE A 355 11.10 10.71 10.99
N GLY A 356 9.82 11.09 11.01
CA GLY A 356 9.16 11.60 12.20
C GLY A 356 8.39 10.51 12.92
N VAL A 357 8.40 10.57 14.25
CA VAL A 357 7.61 9.72 15.15
C VAL A 357 6.58 10.60 15.84
N HIS A 358 5.32 10.22 15.67
CA HIS A 358 4.20 10.87 16.34
C HIS A 358 4.15 10.48 17.82
N GLY A 359 3.63 11.37 18.66
CA GLY A 359 3.40 11.06 20.06
C GLY A 359 1.91 11.05 20.37
N ILE A 360 1.38 9.91 20.78
CA ILE A 360 0.04 9.84 21.34
C ILE A 360 0.11 10.22 22.82
N ALA A 361 -0.78 11.11 23.26
CA ALA A 361 -0.82 11.52 24.65
C ALA A 361 -1.29 10.36 25.55
N GLY A 362 -0.51 10.01 26.58
CA GLY A 362 -0.90 9.00 27.57
C GLY A 362 -0.62 7.55 27.18
N THR A 363 0.19 7.32 26.14
CA THR A 363 0.73 5.99 25.80
C THR A 363 2.08 5.74 26.48
N PRO A 364 2.53 4.46 26.57
CA PRO A 364 3.87 4.12 27.04
C PRO A 364 5.01 4.62 26.14
N GLY A 365 4.69 5.07 24.91
CA GLY A 365 5.64 5.52 23.90
C GLY A 365 5.67 4.60 22.69
N ALA A 366 6.21 5.14 21.60
CA ALA A 366 6.27 4.47 20.31
C ALA A 366 7.36 3.40 20.24
N PHE A 367 7.21 2.52 19.25
CA PHE A 367 8.17 1.48 18.90
C PHE A 367 8.46 1.54 17.40
N ILE A 368 9.63 1.04 17.02
CA ILE A 368 9.98 0.75 15.64
C ILE A 368 10.28 -0.75 15.54
N ASN A 369 9.64 -1.42 14.57
CA ASN A 369 10.04 -2.76 14.16
C ASN A 369 10.98 -2.62 12.96
N VAL A 370 12.15 -3.23 13.04
CA VAL A 370 13.19 -3.18 12.01
C VAL A 370 13.52 -4.59 11.56
N VAL A 371 13.55 -4.81 10.25
CA VAL A 371 13.99 -6.06 9.63
C VAL A 371 15.21 -5.78 8.76
N THR A 372 16.26 -6.58 8.94
CA THR A 372 17.45 -6.58 8.08
C THR A 372 18.03 -7.98 7.99
N GLU A 373 18.96 -8.21 7.06
CA GLU A 373 19.73 -9.45 7.06
C GLU A 373 20.48 -9.61 8.38
N THR A 374 20.49 -10.82 8.93
CA THR A 374 21.15 -11.15 10.20
C THR A 374 22.64 -10.77 10.18
N ALA A 375 23.29 -10.91 9.02
CA ALA A 375 24.69 -10.51 8.82
C ALA A 375 24.91 -8.98 8.90
N SER A 376 23.86 -8.18 8.73
CA SER A 376 23.90 -6.71 8.69
C SER A 376 23.49 -6.06 10.02
N LEU A 377 23.04 -6.83 11.02
CA LEU A 377 22.56 -6.30 12.31
C LEU A 377 23.55 -5.36 12.99
N ALA A 378 24.83 -5.72 13.02
CA ALA A 378 25.88 -4.93 13.66
C ALA A 378 26.16 -3.59 12.96
N SER A 379 25.61 -3.37 11.76
CA SER A 379 25.75 -2.10 11.02
C SER A 379 24.66 -1.09 11.35
N LEU A 380 23.55 -1.51 11.97
CA LEU A 380 22.42 -0.65 12.24
C LEU A 380 22.72 0.38 13.33
N GLN A 381 22.38 1.64 13.05
CA GLN A 381 22.50 2.76 13.95
C GLN A 381 21.19 3.55 13.97
N LEU A 382 20.68 3.84 15.16
CA LEU A 382 19.57 4.76 15.39
C LEU A 382 20.13 6.01 16.06
N ASP A 383 19.94 7.17 15.45
CA ASP A 383 20.45 8.47 15.93
C ASP A 383 21.96 8.48 16.18
N GLY A 384 22.71 7.80 15.30
CA GLY A 384 24.16 7.64 15.38
C GLY A 384 24.64 6.70 16.47
N LEU A 385 23.73 6.00 17.18
CA LEU A 385 24.05 4.98 18.17
C LEU A 385 23.80 3.60 17.60
N ALA A 386 24.77 2.69 17.75
CA ALA A 386 24.60 1.30 17.34
C ALA A 386 23.42 0.65 18.09
N LEU A 387 22.57 -0.08 17.37
CA LEU A 387 21.47 -0.82 17.97
C LEU A 387 21.99 -2.04 18.74
N ASP A 388 21.32 -2.37 19.85
CA ASP A 388 21.58 -3.60 20.58
C ASP A 388 21.05 -4.80 19.78
N THR A 389 21.98 -5.63 19.28
CA THR A 389 21.64 -6.80 18.48
C THR A 389 20.90 -7.87 19.28
N MET A 390 20.89 -7.82 20.61
CA MET A 390 20.09 -8.70 21.46
C MET A 390 18.58 -8.43 21.38
N LEU A 391 18.16 -7.27 20.84
CA LEU A 391 16.76 -6.95 20.57
C LEU A 391 16.21 -7.67 19.33
N PHE A 392 17.08 -8.34 18.55
CA PHE A 392 16.72 -8.99 17.30
C PHE A 392 16.67 -10.51 17.44
N ALA A 393 15.74 -11.12 16.71
CA ALA A 393 15.62 -12.56 16.58
C ALA A 393 15.51 -12.96 15.09
N PRO A 394 16.07 -14.10 14.68
CA PRO A 394 15.89 -14.63 13.33
C PRO A 394 14.42 -14.90 13.00
N ILE A 395 14.03 -14.63 11.75
CA ILE A 395 12.68 -14.95 11.25
C ILE A 395 12.63 -16.45 10.90
N GLY A 396 12.35 -17.28 11.90
CA GLY A 396 12.44 -18.73 11.73
C GLY A 396 13.88 -19.24 11.53
N GLY A 397 14.04 -20.55 11.41
CA GLY A 397 15.37 -21.17 11.32
C GLY A 397 16.05 -21.10 9.95
N ALA A 398 15.30 -20.77 8.89
CA ALA A 398 15.79 -20.81 7.51
C ALA A 398 15.91 -19.43 6.84
N SER A 399 15.32 -18.38 7.42
CA SER A 399 15.48 -17.04 6.89
C SER A 399 16.89 -16.51 7.15
N ILE A 400 17.40 -15.71 6.22
CA ILE A 400 18.62 -14.92 6.46
C ILE A 400 18.32 -13.64 7.22
N TYR A 401 17.06 -13.27 7.38
CA TYR A 401 16.62 -12.03 8.01
C TYR A 401 16.37 -12.20 9.51
N SER A 402 16.59 -11.11 10.24
CA SER A 402 16.23 -10.97 11.64
C SER A 402 15.35 -9.74 11.81
N THR A 403 14.41 -9.80 12.74
CA THR A 403 13.56 -8.68 13.12
C THR A 403 13.79 -8.31 14.57
N GLY A 404 13.71 -7.02 14.88
CA GLY A 404 13.84 -6.49 16.23
C GLY A 404 12.92 -5.31 16.48
N THR A 405 12.55 -5.13 17.74
CA THR A 405 11.67 -4.06 18.19
C THR A 405 12.45 -3.11 19.11
N ILE A 406 12.47 -1.83 18.76
CA ILE A 406 13.21 -0.80 19.48
C ILE A 406 12.22 0.25 20.01
N PRO A 407 12.22 0.57 21.32
CA PRO A 407 11.47 1.70 21.84
C PRO A 407 12.04 3.02 21.32
N VAL A 408 11.17 3.94 20.90
CA VAL A 408 11.54 5.27 20.39
C VAL A 408 10.69 6.36 21.01
N SER A 409 11.25 7.56 21.13
CA SER A 409 10.53 8.73 21.60
C SER A 409 9.77 9.40 20.45
N PRO A 410 8.69 10.17 20.73
CA PRO A 410 8.15 11.10 19.75
C PRO A 410 9.21 12.12 19.32
N GLY A 411 9.31 12.39 18.02
CA GLY A 411 10.36 13.25 17.47
C GLY A 411 10.94 12.71 16.18
N VAL A 412 11.97 13.40 15.69
CA VAL A 412 12.73 12.96 14.50
C VAL A 412 13.74 11.90 14.89
N HIS A 413 13.90 10.92 14.01
CA HIS A 413 14.89 9.87 14.15
C HIS A 413 15.61 9.62 12.83
N THR A 414 16.83 9.11 12.93
CA THR A 414 17.63 8.65 11.79
C THR A 414 18.01 7.19 11.95
N LEU A 415 17.66 6.34 10.99
CA LEU A 415 18.04 4.92 10.98
C LEU A 415 19.00 4.67 9.81
N GLN A 416 20.16 4.13 10.11
CA GLN A 416 21.24 3.94 9.14
C GLN A 416 21.82 2.54 9.23
N GLY A 417 22.21 1.97 8.10
CA GLY A 417 22.87 0.67 8.03
C GLY A 417 23.70 0.54 6.77
N THR A 418 24.75 -0.29 6.81
CA THR A 418 25.46 -0.66 5.57
C THR A 418 24.70 -1.72 4.78
N GLY A 419 23.91 -2.56 5.48
CA GLY A 419 22.91 -3.43 4.88
C GLY A 419 21.55 -2.74 4.79
N ALA A 420 20.74 -3.16 3.82
CA ALA A 420 19.40 -2.63 3.67
C ALA A 420 18.48 -3.13 4.79
N TYR A 421 17.50 -2.31 5.15
CA TYR A 421 16.46 -2.64 6.13
C TYR A 421 15.08 -2.16 5.66
N SER A 422 14.05 -2.83 6.17
CA SER A 422 12.68 -2.30 6.18
C SER A 422 12.27 -2.03 7.62
N ALA A 423 11.44 -1.01 7.83
CA ALA A 423 10.96 -0.68 9.15
C ALA A 423 9.61 0.02 9.13
N PHE A 424 8.88 -0.10 10.23
CA PHE A 424 7.66 0.67 10.48
C PHE A 424 7.63 1.14 11.93
N VAL A 425 7.05 2.32 12.14
CA VAL A 425 6.81 2.91 13.45
C VAL A 425 5.38 2.67 13.84
N TYR A 426 5.14 2.48 15.13
CA TYR A 426 3.81 2.38 15.69
C TYR A 426 3.79 2.80 17.15
N ASP A 427 2.61 3.21 17.62
CA ASP A 427 2.32 3.42 19.03
C ASP A 427 0.89 2.93 19.29
N TYR A 428 0.62 2.57 20.53
CA TYR A 428 -0.70 2.20 20.98
C TYR A 428 -0.86 2.52 22.45
N GLY A 429 -2.05 2.94 22.84
CA GLY A 429 -2.37 3.14 24.25
C GLY A 429 -3.02 1.94 24.92
N ILE A 430 -3.38 2.13 26.19
CA ILE A 430 -3.94 1.08 27.04
C ILE A 430 -5.18 1.59 27.76
N SER A 431 -6.12 0.69 28.01
CA SER A 431 -7.33 0.91 28.80
C SER A 431 -8.25 2.04 28.29
N TRP A 432 -8.09 3.28 28.77
CA TRP A 432 -9.02 4.39 28.50
C TRP A 432 -8.63 5.23 27.27
N ASN A 433 -7.41 5.05 26.77
CA ASN A 433 -6.92 5.64 25.54
C ASN A 433 -6.35 4.53 24.66
N SER A 434 -7.21 3.61 24.22
CA SER A 434 -6.79 2.47 23.40
C SER A 434 -6.52 2.86 21.95
N VAL A 435 -6.15 4.09 21.64
CA VAL A 435 -5.87 4.47 20.26
C VAL A 435 -4.56 3.83 19.77
N SER A 436 -4.46 3.52 18.47
CA SER A 436 -3.22 3.03 17.85
C SER A 436 -2.87 3.84 16.61
N TYR A 437 -1.62 3.77 16.14
CA TYR A 437 -1.28 4.09 14.75
C TYR A 437 -0.09 3.24 14.32
N ALA A 438 0.09 3.08 13.02
CA ALA A 438 1.30 2.53 12.43
C ALA A 438 1.54 3.14 11.05
N TYR A 439 2.80 3.24 10.63
CA TYR A 439 3.14 3.62 9.26
C TYR A 439 4.56 3.16 8.90
N PRO A 440 4.86 2.97 7.60
CA PRO A 440 6.20 2.66 7.15
C PRO A 440 7.19 3.80 7.48
N VAL A 441 8.43 3.45 7.81
CA VAL A 441 9.49 4.44 8.04
C VAL A 441 9.93 5.09 6.72
N ALA A 442 10.26 4.25 5.75
CA ALA A 442 10.75 4.68 4.45
C ALA A 442 10.62 3.54 3.44
N ILE A 443 10.61 3.91 2.16
CA ILE A 443 10.58 2.95 1.05
C ILE A 443 11.41 3.47 -0.12
N LYS A 444 12.19 2.58 -0.73
CA LYS A 444 12.78 2.81 -2.04
C LYS A 444 11.67 2.66 -3.07
N LEU A 445 11.48 3.61 -3.99
CA LEU A 445 10.36 3.59 -4.94
C LEU A 445 10.86 3.19 -6.33
N SER A 446 11.70 2.15 -6.37
CA SER A 446 12.28 1.66 -7.62
C SER A 446 11.27 0.84 -8.41
N VAL A 447 11.28 0.97 -9.73
CA VAL A 447 10.57 0.02 -10.60
C VAL A 447 11.52 -1.15 -10.85
N PRO A 448 11.21 -2.39 -10.42
CA PRO A 448 12.05 -3.55 -10.70
C PRO A 448 12.19 -3.70 -12.23
N VAL A 449 13.43 -3.69 -12.72
CA VAL A 449 13.67 -3.90 -14.15
C VAL A 449 13.28 -5.34 -14.48
N ALA A 450 12.33 -5.51 -15.40
CA ALA A 450 12.07 -6.82 -15.99
C ALA A 450 13.36 -7.27 -16.68
N THR A 451 14.04 -8.28 -16.13
CA THR A 451 15.15 -8.91 -16.82
C THR A 451 14.60 -9.57 -18.07
N SER A 452 14.80 -8.95 -19.24
CA SER A 452 14.60 -9.66 -20.50
C SER A 452 15.45 -10.92 -20.47
N PRO A 453 14.91 -12.10 -20.84
CA PRO A 453 15.78 -13.23 -21.12
C PRO A 453 16.81 -12.79 -22.17
N ALA A 454 18.07 -13.16 -21.94
CA ALA A 454 19.12 -12.95 -22.94
C ALA A 454 18.66 -13.56 -24.27
N PRO A 455 18.88 -12.89 -25.42
CA PRO A 455 18.57 -13.50 -26.70
C PRO A 455 19.32 -14.83 -26.79
N ASP A 456 18.58 -15.90 -27.04
CA ASP A 456 19.14 -17.24 -27.23
C ASP A 456 20.28 -17.16 -28.24
N ALA A 457 21.50 -17.45 -27.79
CA ALA A 457 22.65 -17.65 -28.66
C ALA A 457 22.52 -19.00 -29.36
N SER A 458 21.50 -19.16 -30.19
CA SER A 458 21.36 -20.25 -31.16
C SER A 458 21.10 -19.67 -32.56
N GLY A 459 22.04 -18.84 -33.01
CA GLY A 459 22.16 -18.55 -34.44
C GLY A 459 22.54 -19.82 -35.21
N PRO A 460 21.91 -20.12 -36.36
CA PRO A 460 22.29 -21.28 -37.16
C PRO A 460 23.71 -21.10 -37.71
N SER A 461 24.58 -22.05 -37.42
CA SER A 461 25.83 -22.25 -38.13
C SER A 461 25.53 -22.61 -39.58
N GLY A 462 25.89 -21.74 -40.53
CA GLY A 462 25.77 -22.06 -41.96
C GLY A 462 26.14 -20.90 -42.88
N CYS A 463 27.45 -20.66 -43.04
CA CYS A 463 27.95 -19.97 -44.22
C CYS A 463 28.21 -21.00 -45.33
N SER A 464 27.59 -20.81 -46.49
CA SER A 464 28.25 -21.01 -47.79
C SER A 464 27.48 -20.26 -48.87
N ALA A 465 28.17 -19.33 -49.52
CA ALA A 465 27.71 -18.58 -50.67
C ALA A 465 28.17 -19.27 -51.96
N GLU A 466 27.27 -19.43 -52.93
CA GLU A 466 27.54 -19.50 -54.38
C GLU A 466 26.30 -18.88 -55.07
N HIS A 467 26.43 -17.65 -55.58
CA HIS A 467 26.67 -17.27 -56.99
C HIS A 467 25.46 -17.46 -57.93
N GLU A 468 24.91 -16.31 -58.31
CA GLU A 468 24.30 -15.87 -59.59
C GLU A 468 23.53 -16.88 -60.45
N ASP A 469 22.28 -16.53 -60.79
CA ASP A 469 21.90 -16.30 -62.18
C ASP A 469 20.60 -15.48 -62.29
N GLU A 470 20.63 -14.54 -63.22
CA GLU A 470 19.54 -13.66 -63.66
C GLU A 470 18.45 -14.46 -64.37
N HIS A 471 17.17 -14.14 -64.15
CA HIS A 471 16.15 -14.25 -65.19
C HIS A 471 14.98 -13.30 -64.92
N GLU A 472 14.79 -12.39 -65.88
CA GLU A 472 13.58 -11.61 -66.13
C GLU A 472 12.39 -12.55 -66.41
N ASP A 473 11.18 -12.18 -65.98
CA ASP A 473 10.02 -12.09 -66.89
C ASP A 473 8.73 -11.59 -66.19
N GLU A 474 8.24 -10.50 -66.78
CA GLU A 474 6.88 -10.01 -67.04
C GLU A 474 5.65 -10.40 -66.19
N HIS A 475 4.96 -9.33 -65.76
CA HIS A 475 3.51 -9.06 -65.84
C HIS A 475 2.55 -10.20 -66.21
N HIS A 476 1.47 -10.38 -65.41
CA HIS A 476 0.10 -10.13 -65.90
C HIS A 476 -0.96 -10.09 -64.78
N HIS A 477 -1.77 -9.03 -64.84
CA HIS A 477 -3.11 -8.93 -64.27
C HIS A 477 -4.07 -9.97 -64.88
N SER A 478 -5.01 -10.48 -64.08
CA SER A 478 -6.44 -10.44 -64.42
C SER A 478 -7.35 -10.91 -63.28
N ASP A 479 -8.35 -10.06 -62.99
CA ASP A 479 -9.60 -10.36 -62.31
C ASP A 479 -10.35 -11.57 -62.90
N SER A 480 -11.19 -12.24 -62.11
CA SER A 480 -12.66 -12.13 -62.24
C SER A 480 -13.47 -13.24 -61.51
N ASN A 481 -14.45 -12.76 -60.73
CA ASN A 481 -15.83 -13.23 -60.50
C ASN A 481 -16.29 -14.62 -60.99
N HIS A 482 -17.00 -15.33 -60.09
CA HIS A 482 -18.41 -15.80 -60.26
C HIS A 482 -18.86 -16.52 -58.97
N ARG A 483 -19.81 -15.99 -58.18
CA ARG A 483 -21.30 -16.14 -58.21
C ARG A 483 -21.87 -17.57 -58.17
N ASP A 484 -22.65 -17.78 -57.10
CA ASP A 484 -23.94 -18.47 -56.97
C ASP A 484 -24.08 -19.95 -57.37
N HIS A 485 -24.42 -20.82 -56.40
CA HIS A 485 -25.79 -21.35 -56.29
C HIS A 485 -25.99 -22.32 -55.10
N SER A 486 -27.14 -22.11 -54.45
CA SER A 486 -28.00 -22.99 -53.65
C SER A 486 -27.92 -24.51 -53.85
N GLY A 487 -28.05 -25.27 -52.76
CA GLY A 487 -28.47 -26.68 -52.78
C GLY A 487 -28.53 -27.31 -51.39
N ALA A 488 -29.75 -27.63 -50.94
CA ALA A 488 -30.04 -28.32 -49.69
C ALA A 488 -29.61 -29.80 -49.68
N GLY A 489 -29.34 -30.35 -48.49
CA GLY A 489 -29.20 -31.79 -48.28
C GLY A 489 -28.81 -32.11 -46.83
N ASP A 490 -29.76 -32.68 -46.09
CA ASP A 490 -29.60 -33.35 -44.79
C ASP A 490 -28.35 -34.22 -44.72
N TYR A 491 -27.63 -34.19 -43.59
CA TYR A 491 -27.14 -35.39 -42.91
C TYR A 491 -26.89 -35.12 -41.43
N SER A 492 -27.36 -36.07 -40.63
CA SER A 492 -27.27 -36.22 -39.19
C SER A 492 -25.83 -36.34 -38.66
N GLY A 493 -25.61 -35.91 -37.40
CA GLY A 493 -24.40 -36.28 -36.67
C GLY A 493 -24.14 -35.45 -35.42
N HIS A 494 -24.58 -35.99 -34.28
CA HIS A 494 -24.24 -35.68 -32.89
C HIS A 494 -22.92 -34.92 -32.60
N HIS A 495 -22.98 -33.92 -31.71
CA HIS A 495 -22.59 -34.05 -30.30
C HIS A 495 -22.75 -32.68 -29.60
N ASP A 496 -23.69 -32.59 -28.67
CA ASP A 496 -23.77 -31.49 -27.70
C ASP A 496 -23.63 -32.11 -26.30
N HIS A 497 -22.64 -31.64 -25.54
CA HIS A 497 -22.33 -32.09 -24.19
C HIS A 497 -22.85 -31.05 -23.20
N SER A 498 -24.10 -31.21 -22.75
CA SER A 498 -24.60 -30.57 -21.53
C SER A 498 -24.42 -31.52 -20.35
N ILE A 499 -23.54 -31.17 -19.41
CA ILE A 499 -23.42 -31.88 -18.12
C ILE A 499 -24.30 -31.16 -17.10
N HIS A 500 -25.44 -31.78 -16.80
CA HIS A 500 -26.16 -31.64 -15.54
C HIS A 500 -25.47 -32.51 -14.48
N HIS A 501 -25.19 -31.96 -13.30
CA HIS A 501 -24.95 -32.76 -12.11
C HIS A 501 -26.11 -32.60 -11.13
N ASP A 502 -26.92 -33.65 -11.05
CA ASP A 502 -27.74 -33.96 -9.88
C ASP A 502 -26.82 -34.42 -8.74
N TYR A 503 -27.14 -34.02 -7.51
CA TYR A 503 -26.78 -34.79 -6.33
C TYR A 503 -28.02 -35.07 -5.49
N SER A 504 -28.20 -36.38 -5.28
CA SER A 504 -29.19 -37.05 -4.47
C SER A 504 -29.00 -36.74 -2.98
N GLY A 505 -30.13 -36.44 -2.31
CA GLY A 505 -30.24 -36.40 -0.86
C GLY A 505 -31.30 -37.41 -0.40
N HIS A 506 -30.91 -38.32 0.48
CA HIS A 506 -31.82 -39.12 1.31
C HIS A 506 -31.22 -39.24 2.71
N HIS A 507 -31.90 -38.62 3.67
CA HIS A 507 -32.67 -39.25 4.78
C HIS A 507 -31.78 -39.57 6.00
N ASP A 508 -32.16 -39.30 7.25
CA ASP A 508 -33.34 -38.70 7.85
C ASP A 508 -33.09 -38.56 9.37
N CYS A 509 -34.01 -37.88 10.05
CA CYS A 509 -34.55 -38.17 11.40
C CYS A 509 -34.44 -37.12 12.51
N SER A 510 -35.66 -36.84 13.02
CA SER A 510 -36.10 -36.32 14.32
C SER A 510 -36.13 -34.79 14.45
N GLY A 511 -37.21 -34.15 14.88
CA GLY A 511 -38.53 -34.60 15.34
C GLY A 511 -39.18 -33.41 16.05
N ARG A 512 -40.30 -32.91 15.54
CA ARG A 512 -41.11 -31.83 16.14
C ARG A 512 -42.11 -32.43 17.12
N HIS A 513 -42.27 -31.81 18.28
CA HIS A 513 -43.51 -31.87 19.07
C HIS A 513 -43.78 -30.51 19.73
N ASP A 514 -44.92 -29.93 19.39
CA ASP A 514 -45.61 -28.88 20.15
C ASP A 514 -46.32 -29.50 21.37
N HIS A 515 -46.27 -28.84 22.54
CA HIS A 515 -47.46 -28.38 23.28
C HIS A 515 -47.14 -27.71 24.65
N SER A 516 -47.80 -26.56 24.86
CA SER A 516 -48.53 -26.07 26.05
C SER A 516 -47.85 -25.67 27.38
N ASP A 517 -48.11 -24.39 27.71
CA ASP A 517 -48.65 -23.82 28.96
C ASP A 517 -47.85 -23.66 30.27
N ASN A 518 -48.15 -22.48 30.85
CA ASN A 518 -48.12 -22.03 32.25
C ASN A 518 -46.80 -21.55 32.89
N GLY A 519 -46.79 -20.25 33.20
CA GLY A 519 -47.08 -19.84 34.58
C GLY A 519 -45.96 -19.14 35.37
N ASP A 520 -46.31 -17.93 35.82
CA ASP A 520 -45.96 -17.28 37.09
C ASP A 520 -44.65 -16.48 37.32
N HIS A 521 -44.89 -15.18 37.55
CA HIS A 521 -44.48 -14.34 38.69
C HIS A 521 -43.02 -14.37 39.20
N SER A 522 -42.35 -13.21 39.20
CA SER A 522 -42.45 -12.23 40.32
C SER A 522 -41.46 -11.07 40.16
N ASP A 523 -41.96 -9.87 40.48
CA ASP A 523 -41.25 -8.64 40.80
C ASP A 523 -40.19 -8.83 41.91
N THR A 524 -39.14 -8.00 41.90
CA THR A 524 -38.77 -7.19 43.08
C THR A 524 -37.78 -6.08 42.74
N ASP A 525 -38.36 -4.87 42.70
CA ASP A 525 -37.93 -3.58 43.24
C ASP A 525 -36.47 -3.24 43.61
N HIS A 526 -36.14 -2.02 43.17
CA HIS A 526 -35.26 -1.02 43.77
C HIS A 526 -35.24 -0.97 45.31
N LYS A 527 -34.06 -0.64 45.86
CA LYS A 527 -33.92 0.47 46.81
C LYS A 527 -32.48 0.93 46.99
N ASP A 528 -32.37 2.24 47.09
CA ASP A 528 -31.21 3.06 47.47
C ASP A 528 -30.56 2.62 48.79
N ASN A 529 -29.27 2.90 48.93
CA ASN A 529 -28.79 3.60 50.13
C ASN A 529 -27.43 4.29 49.91
N ASP A 530 -27.45 5.57 50.28
CA ASP A 530 -26.35 6.44 50.69
C ASP A 530 -25.37 5.76 51.66
N ASP A 531 -24.07 6.08 51.57
CA ASP A 531 -23.34 6.83 52.63
C ASP A 531 -21.80 6.76 52.52
N THR A 532 -21.21 7.96 52.54
CA THR A 532 -19.94 8.37 53.20
C THR A 532 -18.56 7.81 52.82
N VAL A 533 -17.76 8.69 52.20
CA VAL A 533 -16.47 9.26 52.68
C VAL A 533 -15.71 8.50 53.78
N CYS A 534 -14.45 8.13 53.49
CA CYS A 534 -13.31 8.29 54.41
C CYS A 534 -11.99 8.32 53.62
N ASP A 535 -11.24 9.41 53.76
CA ASP A 535 -9.82 9.53 53.45
C ASP A 535 -8.96 8.57 54.28
N LYS A 536 -7.93 8.00 53.64
CA LYS A 536 -6.54 8.05 54.12
C LYS A 536 -5.54 7.67 53.02
#